data_AF-A0A067EZ23-F1
#
_entry.id   AF-A0A067EZ23-F1
#
_cell.length_a   1.000
_cell.length_b   1.000
_cell.length_c   1.000
_cell.angle_alpha   90.00
_cell.angle_beta   90.00
_cell.angle_gamma   90.00
#
_symmetry.space_group_name_H-M   'P 1'
#
loop_
_entity.id
_entity.type
_entity.pdbx_description
1 polymer ?
#
loop_
_entity_poly.entity_id
_entity_poly.type
_entity_poly.pdbx_seq_one_letter_code
_entity_poly.pdbx_strand_id
1 'polypeptide(L)'
;LTFETALKLRGGPSLVLAHSLGNNVFRYFLEWLKLEIPPKQYIKWLDEHIHAYFAVGSPFLGATQSVKATLSGETSGLPVSEGTARLMFNSFGSSLWMMPFSKYCRADNKYWKHFSGGTRKDHHIHQCDEQEFRSNYSGWPTNLINIEIPSIRGLEAYPSVSEVAHNNFSSIECGLPTQLSFSAREISDGTFFKAIEDYDPESKRLLHLLEKSYHGDPVLNPLTPWDRPPIKNIFCIYGIDSKTELITLW
;
A
#
# COMPACT_ATOMS: atom_id res chain seq x y z
N LEU A 1 1.14 -20.07 18.46
CA LEU A 1 0.67 -21.46 18.70
C LEU A 1 0.78 -22.42 17.51
N THR A 2 0.41 -22.07 16.27
CA THR A 2 0.38 -23.05 15.15
C THR A 2 1.73 -23.69 14.84
N PHE A 3 2.79 -22.88 14.71
CA PHE A 3 4.14 -23.38 14.43
C PHE A 3 4.71 -24.26 15.56
N GLU A 4 4.53 -23.83 16.81
CA GLU A 4 4.97 -24.58 17.99
C GLU A 4 4.22 -25.90 18.15
N THR A 5 2.91 -25.90 17.86
CA THR A 5 2.07 -27.10 17.89
C THR A 5 2.50 -28.07 16.80
N ALA A 6 2.74 -27.58 15.57
CA ALA A 6 3.22 -28.41 14.48
C ALA A 6 4.57 -29.05 14.80
N LEU A 7 5.51 -28.28 15.38
CA LEU A 7 6.81 -28.79 15.82
C LEU A 7 6.65 -29.86 16.90
N LYS A 8 5.81 -29.61 17.92
CA LYS A 8 5.58 -30.56 19.02
C LYS A 8 4.91 -31.85 18.58
N LEU A 9 3.95 -31.78 17.65
CA LEU A 9 3.19 -32.94 17.20
C LEU A 9 3.88 -33.74 16.10
N ARG A 10 4.64 -33.08 15.21
CA ARG A 10 5.25 -33.71 14.03
C ARG A 10 6.76 -33.88 14.14
N GLY A 11 7.40 -33.27 15.14
CA GLY A 11 8.83 -33.40 15.40
C GLY A 11 9.73 -32.63 14.43
N GLY A 12 9.19 -31.71 13.62
CA GLY A 12 9.96 -30.96 12.64
C GLY A 12 9.43 -29.56 12.32
N PRO A 13 10.29 -28.69 11.77
CA PRO A 13 9.92 -27.33 11.36
C PRO A 13 8.90 -27.33 10.22
N SER A 14 8.12 -26.25 10.12
CA SER A 14 7.05 -26.10 9.15
C SER A 14 7.53 -25.51 7.81
N LEU A 15 6.83 -25.85 6.74
CA LEU A 15 6.92 -25.15 5.46
C LEU A 15 5.84 -24.06 5.43
N VAL A 16 6.22 -22.83 5.10
CA VAL A 16 5.30 -21.72 4.94
C VAL A 16 5.04 -21.50 3.46
N LEU A 17 3.80 -21.68 3.02
CA LEU A 17 3.35 -21.34 1.68
C LEU A 17 2.41 -20.14 1.79
N ALA A 18 2.84 -18.98 1.29
CA ALA A 18 2.02 -17.77 1.31
C ALA A 18 1.71 -17.33 -0.12
N HIS A 19 0.42 -17.07 -0.38
CA HIS A 19 -0.07 -16.66 -1.69
C HIS A 19 -0.61 -15.24 -1.64
N SER A 20 -0.25 -14.41 -2.62
CA SER A 20 -0.76 -13.03 -2.77
C SER A 20 -0.61 -12.23 -1.46
N LEU A 21 -1.68 -11.60 -0.96
CA LEU A 21 -1.70 -10.85 0.30
C LEU A 21 -1.26 -11.69 1.52
N GLY A 22 -1.36 -13.03 1.46
CA GLY A 22 -0.85 -13.90 2.53
C GLY A 22 0.63 -13.69 2.82
N ASN A 23 1.41 -13.23 1.84
CA ASN A 23 2.82 -12.85 2.03
C ASN A 23 2.97 -11.64 2.96
N ASN A 24 2.08 -10.65 2.85
CA ASN A 24 2.06 -9.49 3.73
C ASN A 24 1.61 -9.85 5.14
N VAL A 25 0.66 -10.79 5.28
CA VAL A 25 0.26 -11.33 6.59
C VAL A 25 1.43 -12.06 7.25
N PHE A 26 2.18 -12.86 6.48
CA PHE A 26 3.36 -13.56 7.01
C PHE A 26 4.49 -12.59 7.38
N ARG A 27 4.73 -11.56 6.55
CA ARG A 27 5.62 -10.45 6.89
C ARG A 27 5.22 -9.79 8.20
N TYR A 28 3.94 -9.43 8.36
CA TYR A 28 3.43 -8.81 9.59
C TYR A 28 3.63 -9.72 10.80
N PHE A 29 3.36 -11.02 10.67
CA PHE A 29 3.64 -12.00 11.71
C PHE A 29 5.12 -12.00 12.12
N LEU A 30 6.04 -11.95 11.16
CA LEU A 30 7.48 -11.92 11.44
C LEU A 30 7.91 -10.63 12.14
N GLU A 31 7.36 -9.48 11.77
CA GLU A 31 7.66 -8.21 12.45
C GLU A 31 7.03 -8.16 13.85
N TRP A 32 5.79 -8.63 14.01
CA TRP A 32 5.17 -8.79 15.33
C TRP A 32 5.98 -9.72 16.23
N LEU A 33 6.44 -10.86 15.69
CA LEU A 33 7.23 -11.83 16.45
C LEU A 33 8.57 -11.25 16.96
N LYS A 34 9.18 -10.32 16.22
CA LYS A 34 10.38 -9.59 16.68
C LYS A 34 10.10 -8.71 17.90
N LEU A 35 8.86 -8.25 18.09
CA LEU A 35 8.45 -7.46 19.25
C LEU A 35 8.19 -8.35 20.47
N GLU A 36 7.67 -9.56 20.25
CA GLU A 36 7.34 -10.50 21.33
C GLU A 36 8.55 -11.25 21.88
N ILE A 37 9.57 -11.51 21.06
CA ILE A 37 10.70 -12.37 21.41
C ILE A 37 12.01 -11.58 21.42
N PRO A 38 12.89 -11.77 22.43
CA PRO A 38 14.23 -11.16 22.44
C PRO A 38 15.03 -11.48 21.17
N PRO A 39 15.85 -10.56 20.63
CA PRO A 39 16.55 -10.72 19.34
C PRO A 39 17.31 -12.04 19.18
N LYS A 40 18.03 -12.46 20.23
CA LYS A 40 18.82 -13.70 20.20
C LYS A 40 17.95 -14.95 20.12
N GLN A 41 16.74 -14.88 20.67
CA GLN A 41 15.76 -15.97 20.64
C GLN A 41 14.93 -15.96 19.36
N TYR A 42 14.73 -14.79 18.72
CA TYR A 42 13.98 -14.67 17.47
C TYR A 42 14.59 -15.53 16.35
N ILE A 43 15.90 -15.40 16.10
CA ILE A 43 16.59 -16.19 15.07
C ILE A 43 16.53 -17.68 15.39
N LYS A 44 16.76 -18.04 16.65
CA LYS A 44 16.66 -19.42 17.12
C LYS A 44 15.25 -19.98 16.90
N TRP A 45 14.21 -19.19 17.20
CA TRP A 45 12.82 -19.58 16.99
C TRP A 45 12.55 -19.83 15.51
N LEU A 46 12.97 -18.93 14.61
CA LEU A 46 12.79 -19.13 13.17
C LEU A 46 13.46 -20.43 12.69
N ASP A 47 14.69 -20.66 13.15
CA ASP A 47 15.48 -21.84 12.81
C ASP A 47 14.85 -23.16 13.28
N GLU A 48 14.18 -23.15 14.42
CA GLU A 48 13.51 -24.32 15.00
C GLU A 48 12.13 -24.56 14.39
N HIS A 49 11.44 -23.51 13.95
CA HIS A 49 10.02 -23.59 13.60
C HIS A 49 9.73 -23.48 12.09
N ILE A 50 10.63 -22.90 11.30
CA ILE A 50 10.41 -22.63 9.87
C ILE A 50 11.55 -23.21 9.04
N HIS A 51 11.24 -24.20 8.21
CA HIS A 51 12.20 -24.84 7.34
C HIS A 51 12.41 -24.06 6.04
N ALA A 52 11.32 -23.64 5.43
CA ALA A 52 11.31 -22.90 4.18
C ALA A 52 10.07 -22.01 4.06
N TYR A 53 10.23 -20.91 3.34
CA TYR A 53 9.17 -19.97 2.99
C TYR A 53 9.03 -19.87 1.47
N PHE A 54 7.85 -20.18 0.95
CA PHE A 54 7.47 -20.08 -0.45
C PHE A 54 6.53 -18.88 -0.61
N ALA A 55 7.08 -17.80 -1.15
CA ALA A 55 6.37 -16.57 -1.47
C ALA A 55 5.81 -16.66 -2.90
N VAL A 56 4.51 -16.97 -3.02
CA VAL A 56 3.84 -17.12 -4.32
C VAL A 56 3.06 -15.86 -4.64
N GLY A 57 3.39 -15.20 -5.76
CA GLY A 57 2.69 -14.00 -6.23
C GLY A 57 2.67 -12.86 -5.21
N SER A 58 3.78 -12.62 -4.53
CA SER A 58 3.86 -11.67 -3.40
C SER A 58 3.82 -10.20 -3.85
N PRO A 59 2.89 -9.37 -3.36
CA PRO A 59 2.82 -7.94 -3.72
C PRO A 59 3.75 -7.10 -2.83
N PHE A 60 5.06 -7.38 -2.81
CA PHE A 60 5.99 -6.74 -1.85
C PHE A 60 6.22 -5.25 -2.09
N LEU A 61 5.95 -4.71 -3.28
CA LEU A 61 5.90 -3.26 -3.53
C LEU A 61 4.46 -2.74 -3.77
N GLY A 62 3.46 -3.59 -3.54
CA GLY A 62 2.07 -3.30 -3.87
C GLY A 62 1.66 -3.73 -5.29
N ALA A 63 0.46 -3.29 -5.69
CA ALA A 63 -0.22 -3.69 -6.91
C ALA A 63 -0.94 -2.49 -7.55
N THR A 64 -0.72 -2.21 -8.84
CA THR A 64 -1.47 -1.14 -9.53
C THR A 64 -2.96 -1.48 -9.64
N GLN A 65 -3.28 -2.77 -9.64
CA GLN A 65 -4.67 -3.23 -9.68
C GLN A 65 -5.46 -2.75 -8.46
N SER A 66 -4.82 -2.57 -7.31
CA SER A 66 -5.46 -2.02 -6.11
C SER A 66 -5.90 -0.58 -6.31
N VAL A 67 -5.12 0.21 -7.05
CA VAL A 67 -5.49 1.59 -7.40
C VAL A 67 -6.72 1.59 -8.31
N LYS A 68 -6.70 0.77 -9.37
CA LYS A 68 -7.84 0.62 -10.29
C LYS A 68 -9.11 0.17 -9.55
N ALA A 69 -8.99 -0.86 -8.70
CA ALA A 69 -10.12 -1.39 -7.94
C ALA A 69 -10.69 -0.35 -6.96
N THR A 70 -9.86 0.52 -6.40
CA THR A 70 -10.31 1.61 -5.51
C THR A 70 -11.03 2.74 -6.24
N LEU A 71 -10.59 3.10 -7.45
CA LEU A 71 -11.12 4.23 -8.21
C LEU A 71 -12.31 3.86 -9.11
N SER A 72 -12.19 2.77 -9.84
CA SER A 72 -13.18 2.35 -10.85
C SER A 72 -13.94 1.11 -10.40
N GLY A 73 -13.32 0.25 -9.59
CA GLY A 73 -13.83 -1.08 -9.27
C GLY A 73 -13.22 -2.15 -10.16
N GLU A 74 -13.16 -3.36 -9.62
CA GLU A 74 -12.66 -4.55 -10.35
C GLU A 74 -13.58 -5.72 -10.06
N THR A 75 -14.29 -6.19 -11.08
CA THR A 75 -15.32 -7.22 -10.92
C THR A 75 -14.72 -8.61 -10.81
N SER A 76 -13.50 -8.83 -11.32
CA SER A 76 -12.84 -10.15 -11.31
C SER A 76 -13.74 -11.28 -11.89
N GLY A 77 -14.61 -10.95 -12.84
CA GLY A 77 -15.55 -11.89 -13.46
C GLY A 77 -16.86 -12.12 -12.69
N LEU A 78 -17.08 -11.42 -11.57
CA LEU A 78 -18.36 -11.45 -10.87
C LEU A 78 -19.43 -10.65 -11.65
N PRO A 79 -20.70 -11.11 -11.64
CA PRO A 79 -21.80 -10.43 -12.33
C PRO A 79 -22.31 -9.21 -11.53
N VAL A 80 -21.41 -8.26 -11.25
CA VAL A 80 -21.70 -7.01 -10.54
C VAL A 80 -21.21 -5.82 -11.37
N SER A 81 -21.80 -4.65 -11.19
CA SER A 81 -21.31 -3.43 -11.84
C SER A 81 -19.96 -3.00 -11.23
N GLU A 82 -19.15 -2.29 -12.01
CA GLU A 82 -17.87 -1.74 -11.53
C GLU A 82 -18.07 -0.81 -10.33
N GLY A 83 -19.13 0.02 -10.33
CA GLY A 83 -19.49 0.87 -9.20
C GLY A 83 -19.78 0.07 -7.93
N THR A 84 -20.50 -1.06 -8.04
CA THR A 84 -20.73 -1.96 -6.89
C THR A 84 -19.44 -2.65 -6.46
N ALA A 85 -18.61 -3.10 -7.41
CA ALA A 85 -17.31 -3.71 -7.12
C ALA A 85 -16.36 -2.73 -6.41
N ARG A 86 -16.39 -1.45 -6.78
CA ARG A 86 -15.63 -0.37 -6.14
C ARG A 86 -16.03 -0.19 -4.67
N LEU A 87 -17.34 -0.10 -4.40
CA LEU A 87 -17.85 0.02 -3.02
C LEU A 87 -17.47 -1.20 -2.18
N MET A 88 -17.61 -2.40 -2.75
CA MET A 88 -17.18 -3.64 -2.12
C MET A 88 -15.68 -3.65 -1.83
N PHE A 89 -14.85 -3.33 -2.82
CA PHE A 89 -13.39 -3.29 -2.66
C PHE A 89 -12.99 -2.28 -1.59
N ASN A 90 -13.50 -1.05 -1.63
CA ASN A 90 -13.18 -0.03 -0.64
C ASN A 90 -13.71 -0.38 0.76
N SER A 91 -14.69 -1.28 0.90
CA SER A 91 -15.17 -1.75 2.21
C SER A 91 -14.18 -2.68 2.92
N PHE A 92 -13.28 -3.33 2.18
CA PHE A 92 -12.30 -4.25 2.77
C PHE A 92 -11.14 -3.47 3.41
N GLY A 93 -10.85 -3.79 4.67
CA GLY A 93 -9.69 -3.23 5.36
C GLY A 93 -8.41 -3.44 4.55
N SER A 94 -8.22 -4.63 3.99
CA SER A 94 -7.03 -5.06 3.24
C SER A 94 -6.77 -4.34 1.91
N SER A 95 -7.74 -3.59 1.37
CA SER A 95 -7.62 -2.98 0.05
C SER A 95 -6.46 -1.99 -0.07
N LEU A 96 -6.24 -1.22 1.00
CA LEU A 96 -5.12 -0.28 1.08
C LEU A 96 -3.78 -0.97 1.33
N TRP A 97 -3.76 -2.20 1.87
CA TRP A 97 -2.53 -2.95 2.18
C TRP A 97 -1.74 -3.35 0.92
N MET A 98 -2.39 -3.33 -0.24
CA MET A 98 -1.75 -3.63 -1.53
C MET A 98 -1.49 -2.38 -2.35
N MET A 99 -1.67 -1.18 -1.78
CA MET A 99 -1.36 0.04 -2.51
C MET A 99 0.11 0.07 -2.92
N PRO A 100 0.41 0.53 -4.14
CA PRO A 100 1.78 0.79 -4.56
C PRO A 100 2.47 1.75 -3.62
N PHE A 101 3.73 1.47 -3.27
CA PHE A 101 4.56 2.37 -2.48
C PHE A 101 5.97 2.46 -3.05
N SER A 102 6.73 3.46 -2.59
CA SER A 102 8.11 3.65 -3.05
C SER A 102 9.05 2.60 -2.47
N LYS A 103 9.95 2.07 -3.32
CA LYS A 103 11.03 1.19 -2.86
C LYS A 103 12.11 1.92 -2.06
N TYR A 104 12.14 3.25 -2.11
CA TYR A 104 13.17 4.10 -1.49
C TYR A 104 12.67 4.83 -0.23
N CYS A 105 11.40 4.69 0.13
CA CYS A 105 10.82 5.32 1.31
C CYS A 105 10.59 4.30 2.41
N ARG A 106 11.25 4.46 3.55
CA ARG A 106 11.08 3.61 4.72
C ARG A 106 10.28 4.32 5.81
N ALA A 107 9.38 3.59 6.44
CA ALA A 107 8.72 4.04 7.67
C ALA A 107 9.54 3.61 8.89
N ASP A 108 9.71 4.51 9.85
CA ASP A 108 10.39 4.21 11.11
C ASP A 108 9.62 3.13 11.89
N ASN A 109 10.26 1.98 12.09
CA ASN A 109 9.76 0.96 13.01
C ASN A 109 10.04 1.39 14.45
N LYS A 110 9.03 1.33 15.34
CA LYS A 110 9.17 1.66 16.78
C LYS A 110 10.32 0.89 17.45
N TYR A 111 10.71 -0.26 16.90
CA TYR A 111 11.85 -1.06 17.34
C TYR A 111 13.22 -0.40 17.15
N TRP A 112 13.41 0.45 16.12
CA TRP A 112 14.69 1.14 15.90
C TRP A 112 15.11 1.97 17.12
N LYS A 113 14.13 2.59 17.80
CA LYS A 113 14.34 3.38 19.03
C LYS A 113 14.89 2.57 20.21
N HIS A 114 14.74 1.23 20.22
CA HIS A 114 15.29 0.37 21.27
C HIS A 114 16.75 -0.06 21.01
N PHE A 115 17.24 0.01 19.77
CA PHE A 115 18.62 -0.36 19.40
C PHE A 115 19.53 0.85 19.21
N SER A 116 18.99 1.96 18.69
CA SER A 116 19.71 3.23 18.65
C SER A 116 19.35 4.03 19.90
N GLY A 117 20.29 4.19 20.82
CA GLY A 117 20.16 4.97 22.06
C GLY A 117 19.98 6.49 21.85
N GLY A 118 19.30 6.92 20.79
CA GLY A 118 19.00 8.30 20.47
C GLY A 118 17.53 8.61 20.73
N THR A 119 17.25 9.37 21.78
CA THR A 119 15.96 10.04 21.99
C THR A 119 15.74 11.09 20.90
N ARG A 120 15.16 10.69 19.76
CA ARG A 120 14.46 11.61 18.86
C ARG A 120 12.96 11.49 19.08
N LYS A 121 12.43 12.49 19.79
CA LYS A 121 11.02 12.87 19.77
C LYS A 121 10.79 13.59 18.45
N ASP A 122 10.63 12.85 17.36
CA ASP A 122 10.10 13.41 16.13
C ASP A 122 8.99 12.51 15.62
N HIS A 123 8.01 13.16 14.98
CA HIS A 123 6.78 12.57 14.45
C HIS A 123 7.10 11.38 13.54
N HIS A 124 6.14 10.53 13.24
CA HIS A 124 6.33 9.37 12.35
C HIS A 124 6.86 9.81 10.97
N ILE A 125 8.19 9.91 10.79
CA ILE A 125 8.79 10.42 9.55
C ILE A 125 8.93 9.24 8.61
N HIS A 126 8.10 9.22 7.56
CA HIS A 126 8.45 8.50 6.34
C HIS A 126 9.78 9.07 5.82
N GLN A 127 10.87 8.32 5.99
CA GLN A 127 12.20 8.74 5.55
C GLN A 127 12.47 8.13 4.19
N CYS A 128 12.65 8.98 3.17
CA CYS A 128 13.01 8.55 1.84
C CYS A 128 14.49 8.83 1.56
N ASP A 129 15.15 7.88 0.90
CA ASP A 129 16.53 8.04 0.46
C ASP A 129 16.66 9.17 -0.58
N GLU A 130 17.84 9.77 -0.71
CA GLU A 130 18.10 10.79 -1.75
C GLU A 130 17.76 10.29 -3.16
N GLN A 131 17.86 8.97 -3.36
CA GLN A 131 17.53 8.32 -4.62
C GLN A 131 16.05 8.47 -4.99
N GLU A 132 15.13 8.56 -4.03
CA GLU A 132 13.70 8.83 -4.29
C GLU A 132 13.53 10.13 -5.08
N PHE A 133 14.24 11.18 -4.67
CA PHE A 133 14.13 12.52 -5.26
C PHE A 133 14.95 12.69 -6.54
N ARG A 134 15.88 11.76 -6.82
CA ARG A 134 16.66 11.73 -8.07
C ARG A 134 16.05 10.79 -9.11
N SER A 135 15.33 9.77 -8.67
CA SER A 135 14.68 8.81 -9.55
C SER A 135 13.34 9.34 -10.00
N ASN A 136 13.02 9.16 -11.28
CA ASN A 136 11.66 9.32 -11.72
C ASN A 136 10.87 8.05 -11.28
N TYR A 137 9.65 8.24 -10.78
CA TYR A 137 8.66 7.18 -10.55
C TYR A 137 8.81 6.27 -9.30
N SER A 138 9.57 6.66 -8.27
CA SER A 138 9.57 5.96 -6.96
C SER A 138 9.89 4.45 -7.00
N GLY A 139 10.66 4.00 -8.00
CA GLY A 139 10.97 2.59 -8.21
C GLY A 139 10.00 1.80 -9.09
N TRP A 140 8.97 2.47 -9.62
CA TRP A 140 8.05 1.96 -10.65
C TRP A 140 8.51 2.39 -12.05
N PRO A 141 8.03 1.75 -13.14
CA PRO A 141 8.43 2.12 -14.50
C PRO A 141 7.82 3.45 -14.99
N THR A 142 6.74 3.93 -14.36
CA THR A 142 6.02 5.16 -14.74
C THR A 142 5.19 5.69 -13.58
N ASN A 143 4.60 6.88 -13.73
CA ASN A 143 3.59 7.41 -12.82
C ASN A 143 2.38 6.49 -12.82
N LEU A 144 1.81 6.25 -11.64
CA LEU A 144 0.78 5.23 -11.48
C LEU A 144 -0.62 5.77 -11.78
N ILE A 145 -0.84 7.07 -11.53
CA ILE A 145 -2.11 7.73 -11.78
C ILE A 145 -1.84 9.07 -12.48
N ASN A 146 -2.61 9.33 -13.52
CA ASN A 146 -2.77 10.66 -14.11
C ASN A 146 -4.23 11.06 -13.99
N ILE A 147 -4.50 12.27 -13.51
CA ILE A 147 -5.84 12.85 -13.48
C ILE A 147 -5.84 14.20 -14.18
N GLU A 148 -6.94 14.52 -14.83
CA GLU A 148 -7.21 15.84 -15.39
C GLU A 148 -8.24 16.51 -14.49
N ILE A 149 -7.84 17.60 -13.83
CA ILE A 149 -8.74 18.36 -12.96
C ILE A 149 -9.25 19.58 -13.74
N PRO A 150 -10.58 19.81 -13.78
CA PRO A 150 -11.12 21.01 -14.42
C PRO A 150 -10.63 22.27 -13.71
N SER A 151 -10.23 23.27 -14.49
CA SER A 151 -9.75 24.57 -14.03
C SER A 151 -10.82 25.39 -13.28
N ILE A 152 -12.09 25.13 -13.60
CA ILE A 152 -13.25 25.77 -12.97
C ILE A 152 -13.98 24.72 -12.14
N ARG A 153 -14.10 24.95 -10.83
CA ARG A 153 -15.01 24.20 -9.95
C ARG A 153 -16.44 24.52 -10.36
N GLY A 154 -17.01 23.72 -11.25
CA GLY A 154 -18.41 23.83 -11.64
C GLY A 154 -19.30 23.61 -10.43
N LEU A 155 -20.21 24.55 -10.16
CA LEU A 155 -21.23 24.43 -9.10
C LEU A 155 -22.25 23.34 -9.44
N GLU A 156 -22.55 23.13 -10.73
CA GLU A 156 -23.45 22.08 -11.23
C GLU A 156 -23.03 21.57 -12.62
N ALA A 157 -23.32 20.31 -12.92
CA ALA A 157 -23.09 19.71 -14.24
C ALA A 157 -24.06 20.24 -15.32
N TYR A 158 -25.21 20.77 -14.89
CA TYR A 158 -26.24 21.39 -15.71
C TYR A 158 -26.74 22.66 -15.01
N PRO A 159 -26.00 23.79 -15.09
CA PRO A 159 -26.45 25.01 -14.45
C PRO A 159 -27.79 25.42 -15.03
N SER A 160 -28.72 25.84 -14.16
CA SER A 160 -30.00 26.36 -14.60
C SER A 160 -29.79 27.62 -15.47
N VAL A 161 -30.65 27.85 -16.47
CA VAL A 161 -30.56 29.00 -17.41
C VAL A 161 -30.46 30.34 -16.66
N SER A 162 -31.00 30.41 -15.45
CA SER A 162 -31.00 31.57 -14.56
C SER A 162 -29.63 31.87 -13.95
N GLU A 163 -28.79 30.87 -13.68
CA GLU A 163 -27.45 31.05 -13.09
C GLU A 163 -26.42 31.48 -14.13
N VAL A 164 -26.59 31.04 -15.37
CA VAL A 164 -25.76 31.47 -16.51
C VAL A 164 -25.99 32.96 -16.83
N ALA A 165 -27.19 33.47 -16.56
CA ALA A 165 -27.54 34.87 -16.84
C ALA A 165 -27.00 35.88 -15.82
N HIS A 166 -26.64 35.46 -14.60
CA HIS A 166 -26.12 36.34 -13.56
C HIS A 166 -24.59 36.49 -13.54
N ASN A 167 -23.85 35.67 -14.29
CA ASN A 167 -22.42 35.84 -14.49
C ASN A 167 -22.18 36.63 -15.78
N ASN A 168 -21.97 37.95 -15.62
CA ASN A 168 -21.54 38.85 -16.70
C ASN A 168 -20.46 38.20 -17.59
N PHE A 169 -20.70 38.22 -18.90
CA PHE A 169 -19.83 37.72 -19.97
C PHE A 169 -18.52 38.51 -20.10
N SER A 170 -17.64 38.49 -19.10
CA SER A 170 -16.29 39.07 -19.24
C SER A 170 -15.12 38.25 -18.67
N SER A 171 -15.30 37.01 -18.21
CA SER A 171 -14.15 36.15 -17.87
C SER A 171 -14.46 34.64 -17.75
N ILE A 172 -15.20 34.03 -18.69
CA ILE A 172 -15.09 32.57 -18.84
C ILE A 172 -13.79 32.33 -19.61
N GLU A 173 -12.65 32.46 -18.93
CA GLU A 173 -11.45 31.75 -19.37
C GLU A 173 -11.82 30.27 -19.31
N CYS A 174 -11.97 29.62 -20.46
CA CYS A 174 -11.91 28.17 -20.55
C CYS A 174 -10.52 27.76 -20.07
N GLY A 175 -10.32 27.65 -18.75
CA GLY A 175 -9.04 27.23 -18.21
C GLY A 175 -8.79 25.81 -18.69
N LEU A 176 -7.62 25.54 -19.25
CA LEU A 176 -7.26 24.20 -19.67
C LEU A 176 -7.27 23.28 -18.44
N PRO A 177 -7.72 22.02 -18.56
CA PRO A 177 -7.63 21.07 -17.47
C PRO A 177 -6.17 20.91 -17.04
N THR A 178 -5.93 20.97 -15.74
CA THR A 178 -4.59 20.76 -15.18
C THR A 178 -4.38 19.25 -15.04
N GLN A 179 -3.39 18.72 -15.75
CA GLN A 179 -2.97 17.33 -15.58
C GLN A 179 -2.10 17.21 -14.32
N LEU A 180 -2.52 16.35 -13.40
CA LEU A 180 -1.73 15.94 -12.23
C LEU A 180 -1.31 14.49 -12.38
N SER A 181 -0.06 14.20 -12.02
CA SER A 181 0.50 12.85 -12.01
C SER A 181 0.94 12.48 -10.61
N PHE A 182 0.63 11.26 -10.18
CA PHE A 182 0.98 10.75 -8.85
C PHE A 182 1.88 9.52 -8.94
N SER A 183 2.93 9.57 -8.14
CA SER A 183 3.89 8.48 -7.91
C SER A 183 3.36 7.45 -6.91
N ALA A 184 4.07 6.31 -6.80
CA ALA A 184 3.76 5.30 -5.79
C ALA A 184 3.86 5.85 -4.36
N ARG A 185 4.84 6.72 -4.09
CA ARG A 185 4.96 7.41 -2.80
C ARG A 185 3.70 8.18 -2.46
N GLU A 186 3.23 9.02 -3.39
CA GLU A 186 2.07 9.89 -3.20
C GLU A 186 0.73 9.15 -3.10
N ILE A 187 0.68 7.91 -3.59
CA ILE A 187 -0.46 7.01 -3.36
C ILE A 187 -0.39 6.42 -1.95
N SER A 188 0.79 5.95 -1.54
CA SER A 188 1.01 5.29 -0.25
C SER A 188 0.93 6.22 0.97
N ASP A 189 1.28 7.50 0.81
CA ASP A 189 1.20 8.51 1.88
C ASP A 189 -0.17 9.21 1.93
N GLY A 190 -1.04 8.95 0.95
CA GLY A 190 -2.39 9.51 0.86
C GLY A 190 -2.49 10.85 0.13
N THR A 191 -1.40 11.43 -0.37
CA THR A 191 -1.41 12.69 -1.13
C THR A 191 -2.39 12.65 -2.29
N PHE A 192 -2.45 11.53 -3.01
CA PHE A 192 -3.40 11.32 -4.09
C PHE A 192 -4.86 11.40 -3.61
N PHE A 193 -5.24 10.62 -2.59
CA PHE A 193 -6.61 10.62 -2.06
C PHE A 193 -7.01 11.99 -1.51
N LYS A 194 -6.07 12.72 -0.93
CA LYS A 194 -6.29 14.10 -0.48
C LYS A 194 -6.52 15.06 -1.63
N ALA A 195 -5.81 14.90 -2.74
CA ALA A 195 -5.99 15.75 -3.92
C ALA A 195 -7.39 15.61 -4.56
N ILE A 196 -8.03 14.45 -4.40
CA ILE A 196 -9.36 14.17 -4.97
C ILE A 196 -10.50 14.15 -3.94
N GLU A 197 -10.24 14.51 -2.68
CA GLU A 197 -11.20 14.35 -1.57
C GLU A 197 -12.49 15.16 -1.71
N ASP A 198 -12.41 16.29 -2.45
CA ASP A 198 -13.56 17.15 -2.74
C ASP A 198 -14.44 16.57 -3.87
N TYR A 199 -13.88 15.70 -4.71
CA TYR A 199 -14.55 15.12 -5.87
C TYR A 199 -15.03 13.68 -5.62
N ASP A 200 -14.32 12.95 -4.76
CA ASP A 200 -14.63 11.57 -4.42
C ASP A 200 -14.94 11.42 -2.91
N PRO A 201 -16.21 11.17 -2.52
CA PRO A 201 -16.57 11.02 -1.11
C PRO A 201 -15.88 9.84 -0.42
N GLU A 202 -15.50 8.80 -1.17
CA GLU A 202 -14.79 7.65 -0.60
C GLU A 202 -13.35 8.00 -0.19
N SER A 203 -12.74 9.01 -0.83
CA SER A 203 -11.34 9.37 -0.59
C SER A 203 -11.09 9.84 0.85
N LYS A 204 -12.04 10.56 1.48
CA LYS A 204 -11.96 10.93 2.90
C LYS A 204 -11.94 9.71 3.83
N ARG A 205 -12.76 8.71 3.51
CA ARG A 205 -12.82 7.45 4.28
C ARG A 205 -11.54 6.64 4.09
N LEU A 206 -11.02 6.58 2.88
CA LEU A 206 -9.79 5.87 2.55
C LEU A 206 -8.57 6.52 3.24
N LEU A 207 -8.48 7.85 3.24
CA LEU A 207 -7.45 8.58 4.00
C LEU A 207 -7.48 8.24 5.50
N HIS A 208 -8.67 8.26 6.09
CA HIS A 208 -8.81 7.92 7.51
C HIS A 208 -8.38 6.48 7.81
N LEU A 209 -8.76 5.52 6.96
CA LEU A 209 -8.34 4.13 7.10
C LEU A 209 -6.83 3.95 6.88
N LEU A 210 -6.26 4.65 5.91
CA LEU A 210 -4.82 4.64 5.62
C LEU A 210 -4.02 5.06 6.85
N GLU A 211 -4.37 6.21 7.42
CA GLU A 211 -3.69 6.76 8.59
C GLU A 211 -3.87 5.86 9.82
N LYS A 212 -5.12 5.47 10.12
CA LYS A 212 -5.47 4.75 11.35
C LYS A 212 -5.01 3.29 11.35
N SER A 213 -5.18 2.59 10.24
CA SER A 213 -4.96 1.13 10.17
C SER A 213 -3.58 0.75 9.67
N TYR A 214 -2.85 1.66 9.03
CA TYR A 214 -1.56 1.34 8.41
C TYR A 214 -0.43 2.24 8.88
N HIS A 215 -0.53 3.57 8.69
CA HIS A 215 0.55 4.46 9.11
C HIS A 215 0.73 4.50 10.63
N GLY A 216 -0.38 4.45 11.37
CA GLY A 216 -0.42 4.44 12.83
C GLY A 216 -0.27 3.07 13.49
N ASP A 217 -0.08 1.99 12.72
CA ASP A 217 0.00 0.64 13.27
C ASP A 217 1.18 0.48 14.25
N PRO A 218 0.99 -0.17 15.41
CA PRO A 218 2.04 -0.30 16.41
C PRO A 218 3.14 -1.29 16.04
N VAL A 219 2.89 -2.21 15.11
CA VAL A 219 3.84 -3.27 14.72
C VAL A 219 4.66 -2.83 13.52
N LEU A 220 4.00 -2.46 12.42
CA LEU A 220 4.63 -2.18 11.14
C LEU A 220 3.70 -1.34 10.26
N ASN A 221 4.22 -0.27 9.66
CA ASN A 221 3.57 0.31 8.47
C ASN A 221 3.88 -0.59 7.26
N PRO A 222 2.90 -1.28 6.66
CA PRO A 222 3.19 -2.23 5.60
C PRO A 222 3.50 -1.59 4.24
N LEU A 223 3.23 -0.29 4.06
CA LEU A 223 3.53 0.48 2.85
C LEU A 223 4.98 0.99 2.87
N THR A 224 5.89 0.09 3.22
CA THR A 224 7.32 0.31 3.31
C THR A 224 8.03 -0.92 2.74
N PRO A 225 9.22 -0.78 2.14
CA PRO A 225 10.02 -1.91 1.65
C PRO A 225 10.25 -2.96 2.73
N TRP A 226 10.30 -4.23 2.33
CA TRP A 226 10.57 -5.35 3.24
C TRP A 226 11.98 -5.88 3.04
N ASP A 227 12.78 -5.91 4.10
CA ASP A 227 14.05 -6.62 4.07
C ASP A 227 13.83 -8.13 4.12
N ARG A 228 14.68 -8.88 3.39
CA ARG A 228 14.64 -10.34 3.39
C ARG A 228 14.71 -10.89 4.82
N PRO A 229 13.72 -11.66 5.30
CA PRO A 229 13.75 -12.19 6.65
C PRO A 229 14.88 -13.22 6.81
N PRO A 230 15.42 -13.41 8.02
CA PRO A 230 16.52 -14.33 8.29
C PRO A 230 16.03 -15.78 8.36
N ILE A 231 15.37 -16.24 7.30
CA ILE A 231 14.91 -17.63 7.09
C ILE A 231 15.90 -18.31 6.13
N LYS A 232 16.30 -19.54 6.46
CA LYS A 232 17.30 -20.31 5.71
C LYS A 232 16.94 -20.44 4.23
N ASN A 233 15.73 -20.92 3.95
CA ASN A 233 15.28 -21.22 2.59
C ASN A 233 14.09 -20.33 2.23
N ILE A 234 14.25 -19.46 1.24
CA ILE A 234 13.19 -18.60 0.73
C ILE A 234 13.10 -18.80 -0.79
N PHE A 235 11.90 -19.12 -1.26
CA PHE A 235 11.59 -19.30 -2.67
C PHE A 235 10.56 -18.24 -3.07
N CYS A 236 10.87 -17.42 -4.07
CA CYS A 236 9.92 -16.48 -4.66
C CYS A 236 9.41 -17.07 -5.97
N ILE A 237 8.10 -17.28 -6.08
CA ILE A 237 7.45 -17.90 -7.24
C ILE A 237 6.50 -16.88 -7.85
N TYR A 238 6.73 -16.52 -9.10
CA TYR A 238 5.93 -15.57 -9.86
C TYR A 238 5.61 -16.13 -11.25
N GLY A 239 4.45 -15.75 -11.78
CA GLY A 239 4.09 -16.09 -13.15
C GLY A 239 4.92 -15.26 -14.12
N ILE A 240 5.54 -15.93 -15.10
CA ILE A 240 6.12 -15.28 -16.28
C ILE A 240 5.03 -15.13 -17.34
N ASP A 241 5.04 -14.02 -18.08
CA ASP A 241 4.10 -13.73 -19.19
C ASP A 241 2.60 -13.70 -18.84
N SER A 242 2.26 -13.70 -17.56
CA SER A 242 0.92 -13.39 -17.08
C SER A 242 0.83 -11.87 -16.87
N LYS A 243 -0.29 -11.23 -17.26
CA LYS A 243 -0.55 -9.81 -16.92
C LYS A 243 -0.73 -9.68 -15.40
N THR A 244 0.38 -9.68 -14.65
CA THR A 244 0.38 -9.50 -13.21
C THR A 244 0.84 -8.10 -12.91
N GLU A 245 -0.06 -7.30 -12.37
CA GLU A 245 0.16 -5.92 -11.94
C GLU A 245 0.87 -5.83 -10.57
N LEU A 246 1.65 -6.86 -10.23
CA LEU A 246 2.37 -7.00 -8.97
C LEU A 246 3.87 -6.75 -9.21
N ILE A 247 4.51 -5.97 -8.35
CA ILE A 247 5.97 -5.83 -8.36
C ILE A 247 6.57 -6.59 -7.17
N THR A 248 7.45 -7.54 -7.50
CA THR A 248 8.24 -8.35 -6.57
C THR A 248 9.69 -7.86 -6.59
N LEU A 249 10.00 -6.77 -5.89
CA LEU A 249 11.39 -6.37 -5.65
C LEU A 249 11.61 -6.30 -4.15
N TRP A 250 12.65 -6.99 -3.69
CA TRP A 250 13.24 -6.84 -2.37
C TRP A 250 14.12 -5.59 -2.35
#